data_AF-A0A4S2N6Z3-F1
#
_entry.id   AF-A0A4S2N6Z3-F1
#
_cell.length_a   1.000
_cell.length_b   1.000
_cell.length_c   1.000
_cell.angle_alpha   90.00
_cell.angle_beta   90.00
_cell.angle_gamma   90.00
#
_symmetry.space_group_name_H-M   'P 1'
#
loop_
_entity.id
_entity.type
_entity.pdbx_description
1 polymer ?
#
loop_
_entity_poly.entity_id
_entity_poly.type
_entity_poly.pdbx_seq_one_letter_code
_entity_poly.pdbx_strand_id
1 'polypeptide(L)'
;MSTQNTAGIQTLLEAEREAQKIVQKARTYRTQKVKDARSEAQKEIEDYKRQKEEEFQRFESQHSGTHSQIEVEATKEVQRTLEEIKTLGEEKAPAVIKDLLTAVVDVKPAPHRNAAPPV
;
A
#
# COMPACT_ATOMS: atom_id res chain seq x y z
N MET A 1 -1.64 84.56 31.28
CA MET A 1 -1.73 83.99 29.91
C MET A 1 -0.76 82.82 29.73
N SER A 2 -0.77 81.82 30.63
CA SER A 2 0.19 80.69 30.59
C SER A 2 -0.42 79.32 30.90
N THR A 3 -1.65 79.28 31.44
CA THR A 3 -2.34 78.03 31.82
C THR A 3 -3.03 77.33 30.63
N GLN A 4 -3.45 78.07 29.60
CA GLN A 4 -4.04 77.51 28.37
C GLN A 4 -3.03 76.76 27.50
N ASN A 5 -1.76 77.19 27.48
CA ASN A 5 -0.70 76.50 26.72
C ASN A 5 -0.35 75.13 27.36
N THR A 6 -0.34 75.04 28.69
CA THR A 6 -0.03 73.78 29.38
C THR A 6 -1.16 72.75 29.24
N ALA A 7 -2.43 73.17 29.28
CA ALA A 7 -3.56 72.26 29.13
C ALA A 7 -3.63 71.63 27.72
N GLY A 8 -3.41 72.40 26.66
CA GLY A 8 -3.43 71.88 25.28
C GLY A 8 -2.27 70.90 24.99
N ILE A 9 -1.08 71.17 25.53
CA ILE A 9 0.07 70.26 25.41
C ILE A 9 -0.22 68.93 26.10
N GLN A 10 -0.86 68.95 27.28
CA GLN A 10 -1.20 67.72 28.01
C GLN A 10 -2.17 66.84 27.21
N THR A 11 -3.19 67.44 26.58
CA THR A 11 -4.15 66.71 25.73
C THR A 11 -3.46 66.08 24.51
N LEU A 12 -2.50 66.77 23.89
CA LEU A 12 -1.73 66.24 22.77
C LEU A 12 -0.82 65.07 23.18
N LEU A 13 -0.18 65.16 24.34
CA LEU A 13 0.65 64.06 24.89
C LEU A 13 -0.20 62.84 25.22
N GLU A 14 -1.42 63.03 25.71
CA GLU A 14 -2.34 61.94 26.02
C GLU A 14 -2.88 61.26 24.75
N ALA A 15 -3.23 62.06 23.73
CA ALA A 15 -3.59 61.56 22.40
C ALA A 15 -2.42 60.81 21.73
N GLU A 16 -1.17 61.27 21.88
CA GLU A 16 0.00 60.58 21.37
C GLU A 16 0.17 59.20 22.04
N ARG A 17 0.01 59.12 23.36
CA ARG A 17 0.07 57.85 24.10
C ARG A 17 -1.02 56.89 23.67
N GLU A 18 -2.24 57.37 23.45
CA GLU A 18 -3.32 56.53 22.94
C GLU A 18 -3.05 56.02 21.52
N ALA A 19 -2.60 56.90 20.62
CA ALA A 19 -2.21 56.52 19.27
C ALA A 19 -1.11 55.45 19.29
N GLN A 20 -0.08 55.63 20.12
CA GLN A 20 0.99 54.64 20.29
C GLN A 20 0.46 53.29 20.81
N LYS A 21 -0.46 53.30 21.78
CA LYS A 21 -1.11 52.08 22.29
C LYS A 21 -1.92 51.37 21.20
N ILE A 22 -2.66 52.10 20.38
CA ILE A 22 -3.44 51.54 19.27
C ILE A 22 -2.51 50.86 18.26
N VAL A 23 -1.40 51.51 17.89
CA VAL A 23 -0.41 50.95 16.96
C VAL A 23 0.27 49.72 17.55
N GLN A 24 0.64 49.71 18.84
CA GLN A 24 1.21 48.53 19.48
C GLN A 24 0.22 47.35 19.53
N LYS A 25 -1.04 47.61 19.87
CA LYS A 25 -2.10 46.58 19.83
C LYS A 25 -2.26 46.00 18.42
N ALA A 26 -2.27 46.83 17.39
CA ALA A 26 -2.35 46.36 16.00
C ALA A 26 -1.13 45.50 15.62
N ARG A 27 0.09 45.89 16.01
CA ARG A 27 1.32 45.11 15.76
C ARG A 27 1.29 43.76 16.45
N THR A 28 0.94 43.74 17.75
CA THR A 28 0.84 42.50 18.53
C THR A 28 -0.24 41.57 17.98
N TYR A 29 -1.41 42.10 17.63
CA TYR A 29 -2.48 41.33 16.99
C TYR A 29 -2.03 40.70 15.67
N ARG A 30 -1.34 41.46 14.80
CA ARG A 30 -0.77 40.92 13.55
C ARG A 30 0.22 39.78 13.82
N THR A 31 1.15 39.97 14.76
CA THR A 31 2.11 38.91 15.12
C THR A 31 1.42 37.67 15.68
N GLN A 32 0.40 37.86 16.51
CA GLN A 32 -0.39 36.75 17.05
C GLN A 32 -1.10 36.00 15.93
N LYS A 33 -1.79 36.70 15.01
CA LYS A 33 -2.47 36.06 13.87
C LYS A 33 -1.53 35.24 12.99
N VAL A 34 -0.31 35.71 12.76
CA VAL A 34 0.69 34.94 12.00
C VAL A 34 1.13 33.69 12.75
N LYS A 35 1.28 33.76 14.08
CA LYS A 35 1.61 32.58 14.91
C LYS A 35 0.46 31.58 14.93
N ASP A 36 -0.77 32.05 15.12
CA ASP A 36 -1.96 31.21 15.14
C ASP A 36 -2.11 30.47 13.81
N ALA A 37 -2.00 31.17 12.68
CA ALA A 37 -2.07 30.56 11.35
C ALA A 37 -1.00 29.48 11.13
N ARG A 38 0.23 29.69 11.62
CA ARG A 38 1.28 28.67 11.57
C ARG A 38 0.96 27.47 12.45
N SER A 39 0.47 27.70 13.67
CA SER A 39 0.11 26.61 14.58
C SER A 39 -1.07 25.80 14.04
N GLU A 40 -2.04 26.46 13.41
CA GLU A 40 -3.23 25.82 12.85
C GLU A 40 -2.87 24.98 11.63
N ALA A 41 -2.05 25.51 10.70
CA ALA A 41 -1.51 24.73 9.59
C ALA A 41 -0.68 23.53 10.05
N GLN A 42 0.13 23.69 11.10
CA GLN A 42 0.92 22.59 11.66
C GLN A 42 0.02 21.48 12.23
N LYS A 43 -1.05 21.84 12.95
CA LYS A 43 -2.04 20.88 13.44
C LYS A 43 -2.73 20.14 12.31
N GLU A 44 -3.13 20.84 11.26
CA GLU A 44 -3.78 20.24 10.09
C GLU A 44 -2.85 19.25 9.37
N ILE A 45 -1.55 19.58 9.25
CA ILE A 45 -0.53 18.66 8.71
C ILE A 45 -0.38 17.41 9.58
N GLU A 46 -0.35 17.57 10.91
CA GLU A 46 -0.23 16.45 11.85
C GLU A 46 -1.46 15.55 11.82
N ASP A 47 -2.65 16.14 11.75
CA ASP A 47 -3.91 15.41 11.61
C ASP A 47 -3.96 14.63 10.28
N TYR A 48 -3.55 15.26 9.18
CA TYR A 48 -3.46 14.60 7.87
C TYR A 48 -2.45 13.46 7.87
N LYS A 49 -1.27 13.67 8.48
CA LYS A 49 -0.27 12.60 8.64
C LYS A 49 -0.82 11.43 9.44
N ARG A 50 -1.50 11.69 10.55
CA ARG A 50 -2.12 10.66 11.38
C ARG A 50 -3.17 9.87 10.59
N GLN A 51 -4.04 10.55 9.84
CA GLN A 51 -5.02 9.89 8.98
C GLN A 51 -4.35 8.99 7.94
N LYS A 52 -3.29 9.47 7.27
CA LYS A 52 -2.57 8.67 6.28
C LYS A 52 -1.82 7.49 6.88
N GLU A 53 -1.26 7.65 8.06
CA GLU A 53 -0.63 6.56 8.80
C GLU A 53 -1.67 5.50 9.22
N GLU A 54 -2.85 5.92 9.69
CA GLU A 54 -3.95 4.99 10.00
C GLU A 54 -4.46 4.25 8.75
N GLU A 55 -4.62 4.95 7.63
CA GLU A 55 -4.95 4.32 6.34
C GLU A 55 -3.88 3.32 5.91
N PHE A 56 -2.59 3.68 6.06
CA PHE A 56 -1.48 2.81 5.72
C PHE A 56 -1.44 1.56 6.59
N GLN A 57 -1.57 1.70 7.92
CA GLN A 57 -1.60 0.56 8.84
C GLN A 57 -2.81 -0.34 8.59
N ARG A 58 -3.98 0.22 8.27
CA ARG A 58 -5.14 -0.57 7.87
C ARG A 58 -4.87 -1.33 6.58
N PHE A 59 -4.29 -0.67 5.59
CA PHE A 59 -3.93 -1.32 4.32
C PHE A 59 -2.90 -2.44 4.53
N GLU A 60 -1.88 -2.19 5.36
CA GLU A 60 -0.85 -3.16 5.71
C GLU A 60 -1.43 -4.36 6.46
N SER A 61 -2.27 -4.13 7.48
CA SER A 61 -2.92 -5.22 8.23
C SER A 61 -3.86 -6.07 7.36
N GLN A 62 -4.58 -5.45 6.43
CA GLN A 62 -5.44 -6.17 5.47
C GLN A 62 -4.61 -6.98 4.48
N HIS A 63 -3.48 -6.44 4.00
CA HIS A 63 -2.64 -7.12 3.01
C HIS A 63 -1.64 -8.11 3.60
N SER A 64 -1.19 -7.93 4.85
CA SER A 64 -0.24 -8.85 5.49
C SER A 64 -0.90 -10.20 5.78
N GLY A 65 -2.21 -10.22 6.03
CA GLY A 65 -3.00 -11.44 6.17
C GLY A 65 -3.30 -12.16 4.84
N THR A 66 -3.22 -11.46 3.71
CA THR A 66 -3.55 -12.02 2.39
C THR A 66 -2.55 -13.10 1.98
N HIS A 67 -1.28 -13.00 2.38
CA HIS A 67 -0.28 -14.00 2.00
C HIS A 67 -0.64 -15.39 2.54
N SER A 68 -1.03 -15.49 3.81
CA SER A 68 -1.44 -16.75 4.41
C SER A 68 -2.72 -17.32 3.76
N GLN A 69 -3.67 -16.46 3.40
CA GLN A 69 -4.89 -16.90 2.71
C GLN A 69 -4.59 -17.43 1.30
N ILE A 70 -3.73 -16.73 0.54
CA ILE A 70 -3.28 -17.17 -0.79
C ILE A 70 -2.52 -18.50 -0.69
N GLU A 71 -1.65 -18.66 0.30
CA GLU A 71 -0.93 -19.92 0.52
C GLU A 71 -1.90 -21.08 0.83
N VAL A 72 -2.90 -20.85 1.69
CA VAL A 72 -3.91 -21.87 2.02
C VAL A 72 -4.75 -22.22 0.80
N GLU A 73 -5.13 -21.25 -0.02
CA GLU A 73 -5.90 -21.49 -1.25
C GLU A 73 -5.07 -22.24 -2.30
N ALA A 74 -3.84 -21.79 -2.56
CA ALA A 74 -2.92 -22.45 -3.49
C ALA A 74 -2.59 -23.89 -3.06
N THR A 75 -2.35 -24.13 -1.78
CA THR A 75 -2.11 -25.50 -1.27
C THR A 75 -3.33 -26.40 -1.45
N LYS A 76 -4.54 -25.87 -1.31
CA LYS A 76 -5.79 -26.60 -1.54
C LYS A 76 -5.97 -26.97 -3.01
N GLU A 77 -5.67 -26.05 -3.93
CA GLU A 77 -5.69 -26.32 -5.37
C GLU A 77 -4.64 -27.36 -5.77
N VAL A 78 -3.42 -27.27 -5.23
CA VAL A 78 -2.37 -28.27 -5.46
C VAL A 78 -2.78 -29.64 -4.94
N GLN A 79 -3.41 -29.73 -3.77
CA GLN A 79 -3.92 -31.01 -3.25
C GLN A 79 -5.00 -31.61 -4.16
N ARG A 80 -5.95 -30.79 -4.61
CA ARG A 80 -7.00 -31.22 -5.54
C ARG A 80 -6.43 -31.72 -6.86
N THR A 81 -5.50 -30.97 -7.46
CA THR A 81 -4.87 -31.37 -8.72
C THR A 81 -4.03 -32.64 -8.56
N LEU A 82 -3.36 -32.82 -7.42
CA LEU A 82 -2.66 -34.07 -7.11
C LEU A 82 -3.61 -35.27 -7.00
N GLU A 83 -4.77 -35.09 -6.38
CA GLU A 83 -5.81 -36.13 -6.32
C GLU A 83 -6.32 -36.47 -7.72
N GLU A 84 -6.64 -35.47 -8.53
CA GLU A 84 -7.10 -35.65 -9.92
C GLU A 84 -6.04 -36.38 -10.78
N ILE A 85 -4.75 -36.03 -10.64
CA ILE A 85 -3.65 -36.72 -11.32
C ILE A 85 -3.53 -38.17 -10.87
N LYS A 86 -3.66 -38.46 -9.57
CA LYS A 86 -3.62 -39.83 -9.05
C LYS A 86 -4.76 -40.65 -9.60
N THR A 87 -5.99 -40.13 -9.58
CA THR A 87 -7.16 -40.85 -10.10
C THR A 87 -7.03 -41.11 -11.60
N LEU A 88 -6.58 -40.13 -12.39
CA LEU A 88 -6.34 -40.29 -13.82
C LEU A 88 -5.22 -41.31 -14.10
N GLY A 89 -4.18 -41.31 -13.25
CA GLY A 89 -3.09 -42.27 -13.31
C GLY A 89 -3.59 -43.69 -13.06
N GLU A 90 -4.37 -43.91 -12.01
CA GLU A 90 -4.96 -45.21 -11.67
C GLU A 90 -5.92 -45.71 -12.76
N GLU A 91 -6.74 -44.82 -13.32
CA GLU A 91 -7.69 -45.16 -14.39
C GLU A 91 -6.97 -45.57 -15.69
N LYS A 92 -5.92 -44.83 -16.09
CA LYS A 92 -5.21 -45.06 -17.35
C LYS A 92 -4.06 -46.06 -17.24
N ALA A 93 -3.54 -46.31 -16.04
CA ALA A 93 -2.48 -47.29 -15.79
C ALA A 93 -2.73 -48.66 -16.43
N PRO A 94 -3.89 -49.32 -16.28
CA PRO A 94 -4.11 -50.65 -16.85
C PRO A 94 -4.06 -50.65 -18.39
N ALA A 95 -4.54 -49.59 -19.04
CA ALA A 95 -4.47 -49.46 -20.49
C ALA A 95 -3.02 -49.30 -20.96
N VAL A 96 -2.26 -48.40 -20.33
CA VAL A 96 -0.83 -48.17 -20.67
C VAL A 96 0.01 -49.43 -20.40
N ILE A 97 -0.23 -50.13 -19.29
CA ILE A 97 0.46 -51.39 -18.98
C ILE A 97 0.17 -52.45 -20.05
N LYS A 98 -1.10 -52.57 -20.49
CA LYS A 98 -1.47 -53.50 -21.55
C LYS A 98 -0.78 -53.16 -22.88
N ASP A 99 -0.74 -51.89 -23.25
CA ASP A 99 -0.08 -51.44 -24.49
C ASP A 99 1.43 -51.71 -24.45
N LEU A 100 2.08 -51.41 -23.32
CA LEU A 100 3.51 -51.71 -23.10
C LEU A 100 3.80 -53.21 -23.17
N LEU A 101 2.99 -54.04 -22.50
CA LEU A 101 3.15 -55.50 -22.55
C LEU A 101 2.94 -56.03 -23.97
N THR A 102 1.94 -55.52 -24.69
CA THR A 102 1.67 -55.92 -26.08
C THR A 102 2.84 -55.55 -26.98
N ALA A 103 3.39 -54.34 -26.85
CA ALA A 103 4.54 -53.88 -27.63
C ALA A 103 5.82 -54.67 -27.34
N VAL A 104 6.02 -55.13 -26.09
CA VAL A 104 7.18 -55.95 -25.71
C VAL A 104 7.04 -57.40 -26.19
N VAL A 105 5.82 -57.95 -26.20
CA VAL A 105 5.57 -59.36 -26.58
C VAL A 105 5.38 -59.54 -28.10
N ASP A 106 4.91 -58.52 -28.82
CA ASP A 106 4.75 -58.54 -30.29
C ASP A 106 6.11 -58.37 -31.01
N VAL A 107 6.92 -59.42 -30.97
CA VAL A 107 8.20 -59.48 -31.67
C VAL A 107 7.92 -59.64 -33.17
N LYS A 108 8.19 -58.59 -33.95
CA LYS A 108 8.16 -58.61 -35.42
C LYS A 108 9.58 -58.73 -35.98
N PRO A 109 10.10 -59.96 -36.16
CA PRO A 109 11.40 -60.16 -36.76
C PRO A 109 11.33 -59.76 -38.23
N ALA A 110 11.97 -58.65 -38.56
CA ALA A 110 12.20 -58.23 -39.93
C ALA A 110 13.70 -58.36 -40.24
N PRO A 111 14.08 -58.82 -41.44
CA PRO A 111 15.47 -58.80 -41.85
C PRO A 111 15.98 -57.36 -41.80
N HIS A 112 17.24 -57.18 -41.42
CA HIS A 112 17.87 -55.88 -41.47
C HIS A 112 17.75 -55.34 -42.91
N ARG A 113 17.52 -54.03 -43.06
CA ARG A 113 17.28 -53.34 -44.35
C ARG A 113 18.30 -53.62 -45.47
N ASN A 114 19.44 -54.24 -45.15
CA ASN A 114 20.52 -54.58 -46.08
C ASN A 114 20.72 -56.09 -46.26
N ALA A 115 19.78 -56.93 -45.83
CA ALA A 115 19.86 -58.38 -46.02
C ALA A 115 19.70 -58.70 -47.52
N ALA A 116 20.67 -59.43 -48.10
CA ALA A 116 20.64 -59.82 -49.51
C ALA A 116 19.46 -60.75 -49.82
N PRO A 117 18.84 -60.65 -51.02
CA PRO A 117 17.70 -61.49 -51.38
C PRO A 117 18.12 -62.97 -51.47
N PRO A 118 17.21 -63.91 -51.13
CA PRO A 118 17.51 -65.34 -51.19
C PRO A 118 17.76 -65.76 -52.64
N VAL A 119 18.83 -66.55 -52.84
CA VAL A 119 19.25 -67.14 -54.13
C VAL A 119 18.28 -68.22 -54.57
#